data_AF-A0A811MLG7-F1
#
_entry.id   AF-A0A811MLG7-F1
#
_cell.length_a   1.000
_cell.length_b   1.000
_cell.length_c   1.000
_cell.angle_alpha   90.00
_cell.angle_beta   90.00
_cell.angle_gamma   90.00
#
_symmetry.space_group_name_H-M   'P 1'
#
loop_
_entity.id
_entity.type
_entity.pdbx_description
1 polymer ?
#
loop_
_entity_poly.entity_id
_entity_poly.type
_entity_poly.pdbx_seq_one_letter_code
_entity_poly.pdbx_strand_id
1 'polypeptide(L)'
;MPCRTTLELNSTAIGGGKTLRERILLLPEDYLGSVQKITRRLWVHEPGAIVPRMVTYVPGLYRIFDEMLVYATDNKQRDPSMDSLRVEVDVVRCNISIYYNGEGIPMELDQKEGLYAS
;
A
#
# COMPACT_ATOMS: atom_id res chain seq x y z
N MET A 1 -14.64 29.52 6.22
CA MET A 1 -14.83 29.47 4.75
C MET A 1 -14.59 28.05 4.28
N PRO A 2 -15.61 27.27 3.89
CA PRO A 2 -15.38 25.95 3.31
C PRO A 2 -15.40 26.06 1.78
N CYS A 3 -14.28 25.75 1.13
CA CYS A 3 -14.26 25.54 -0.31
C CYS A 3 -14.81 24.13 -0.57
N ARG A 4 -16.12 24.05 -0.81
CA ARG A 4 -16.75 22.92 -1.49
C ARG A 4 -16.25 22.92 -2.93
N THR A 5 -15.52 21.89 -3.33
CA THR A 5 -15.49 21.49 -4.74
C THR A 5 -16.27 20.19 -4.83
N THR A 6 -17.56 20.34 -5.11
CA THR A 6 -18.42 19.27 -5.60
C THR A 6 -17.84 18.83 -6.95
N LEU A 7 -17.21 17.66 -7.01
CA LEU A 7 -17.07 16.98 -8.29
C LEU A 7 -18.43 16.39 -8.59
N GLU A 8 -19.19 17.08 -9.44
CA GLU A 8 -20.36 16.50 -10.08
C GLU A 8 -19.89 15.30 -10.89
N LEU A 9 -20.19 14.10 -10.37
CA LEU A 9 -20.09 12.86 -11.12
C LEU A 9 -21.13 12.95 -12.24
N ASN A 10 -20.70 13.42 -13.41
CA ASN A 10 -21.46 13.26 -14.64
C ASN A 10 -21.70 11.76 -14.86
N SER A 11 -22.92 11.35 -14.56
CA SER A 11 -23.45 10.00 -14.57
C SER A 11 -23.82 9.53 -15.97
N THR A 12 -23.07 9.92 -16.99
CA THR A 12 -23.32 9.51 -18.38
C THR A 12 -22.03 9.16 -19.11
N ALA A 13 -21.99 7.92 -19.60
CA ALA A 13 -20.96 7.23 -20.39
C ALA A 13 -19.77 6.63 -19.61
N ILE A 14 -19.92 5.37 -19.18
CA ILE A 14 -19.25 4.19 -19.76
C ILE A 14 -19.96 2.95 -19.20
N GLY A 15 -20.97 2.48 -19.94
CA GLY A 15 -21.39 1.08 -19.89
C GLY A 15 -20.38 0.27 -20.68
N GLY A 16 -19.64 -0.60 -20.01
CA GLY A 16 -18.68 -1.50 -20.63
C GLY A 16 -18.05 -2.36 -19.55
N GLY A 17 -18.20 -3.68 -19.66
CA GLY A 17 -17.74 -4.66 -18.67
C GLY A 17 -16.21 -4.67 -18.51
N LYS A 18 -15.68 -3.71 -17.77
CA LYS A 18 -14.28 -3.69 -17.36
C LYS A 18 -14.13 -4.45 -16.07
N THR A 19 -13.15 -5.35 -16.01
CA THR A 19 -12.84 -6.14 -14.83
C THR A 19 -12.29 -5.26 -13.70
N LEU A 20 -12.33 -5.74 -12.44
CA LEU A 20 -11.80 -5.00 -11.30
C LEU A 20 -10.33 -4.58 -11.50
N ARG A 21 -9.51 -5.47 -12.07
CA ARG A 21 -8.11 -5.21 -12.39
C ARG A 21 -7.94 -4.04 -13.35
N GLU A 22 -8.74 -4.00 -14.41
CA GLU A 22 -8.69 -2.90 -15.38
C GLU A 22 -9.10 -1.57 -14.75
N ARG A 23 -10.07 -1.58 -13.84
CA ARG A 23 -10.46 -0.38 -13.10
C ARG A 23 -9.34 0.15 -12.21
N ILE A 24 -8.63 -0.74 -11.49
CA ILE A 24 -7.49 -0.37 -10.64
C ILE A 24 -6.36 0.23 -11.48
N LEU A 25 -6.09 -0.33 -12.67
CA LEU A 25 -5.06 0.19 -13.57
C LEU A 25 -5.45 1.51 -14.24
N LEU A 26 -6.74 1.71 -14.53
CA LEU A 26 -7.25 2.92 -15.19
C LEU A 26 -7.42 4.11 -14.24
N LEU A 27 -7.78 3.84 -12.97
CA LEU A 27 -8.03 4.85 -11.96
C LEU A 27 -7.31 4.50 -10.65
N PRO A 28 -5.96 4.42 -10.67
CA PRO A 28 -5.20 4.06 -9.48
C PRO A 28 -5.38 5.07 -8.35
N GLU A 29 -5.76 6.32 -8.66
CA GLU A 29 -5.94 7.38 -7.67
C GLU A 29 -7.07 7.09 -6.68
N ASP A 30 -8.14 6.39 -7.11
CA ASP A 30 -9.26 6.00 -6.24
C ASP A 30 -8.86 4.89 -5.24
N TYR A 31 -7.82 4.10 -5.56
CA TYR A 31 -7.41 2.93 -4.79
C TYR A 31 -6.13 3.14 -3.99
N LEU A 32 -5.18 3.90 -4.52
CA LEU A 32 -3.84 4.09 -3.95
C LEU A 32 -3.61 5.55 -3.49
N GLY A 33 -4.45 6.49 -3.95
CA GLY A 33 -4.17 7.91 -3.86
C GLY A 33 -3.34 8.42 -5.03
N SER A 34 -3.04 9.72 -5.04
CA SER A 34 -2.42 10.36 -6.20
C SER A 34 -1.10 9.72 -6.62
N VAL A 35 -0.94 9.55 -7.93
CA VAL A 35 0.30 9.08 -8.57
C VAL A 35 1.26 10.24 -8.90
N GLN A 36 0.83 11.48 -8.65
CA GLN A 36 1.66 12.66 -8.85
C GLN A 36 2.50 12.98 -7.61
N LYS A 37 3.66 13.62 -7.83
CA LYS A 37 4.52 14.09 -6.73
C LYS A 37 3.85 15.24 -6.01
N ILE A 38 3.77 15.16 -4.70
CA ILE A 38 3.30 16.24 -3.84
C ILE A 38 4.36 16.58 -2.81
N THR A 39 4.40 17.85 -2.39
CA THR A 39 5.26 18.32 -1.31
C THR A 39 4.42 18.51 -0.06
N ARG A 40 4.73 17.79 1.02
CA ARG A 40 4.07 17.94 2.33
C ARG A 40 5.10 17.98 3.45
N ARG A 41 4.71 18.57 4.59
CA ARG A 41 5.51 18.53 5.82
C ARG A 41 5.28 17.18 6.49
N LEU A 42 6.34 16.37 6.61
CA LEU A 42 6.34 15.06 7.25
C LEU A 42 7.39 15.00 8.36
N TRP A 43 7.18 14.11 9.32
CA TRP A 43 8.18 13.80 10.34
C TRP A 43 9.16 12.77 9.77
N VAL A 44 10.44 13.13 9.75
CA VAL A 44 11.53 12.29 9.21
C VAL A 44 12.47 11.95 10.35
N HIS A 45 12.84 10.68 10.45
CA HIS A 45 13.85 10.22 11.39
C HIS A 45 15.25 10.55 10.87
N GLU A 46 15.97 11.36 11.63
CA GLU A 46 17.38 11.69 11.44
C GLU A 46 18.19 11.12 12.63
N PRO A 47 19.53 10.99 12.53
CA PRO A 47 20.33 10.46 13.63
C PRO A 47 20.09 11.20 14.95
N GLY A 48 19.37 10.56 15.88
CA GLY A 48 19.09 11.08 17.22
C GLY A 48 17.82 11.93 17.37
N ALA A 49 17.05 12.20 16.31
CA ALA A 49 15.83 12.99 16.40
C ALA A 49 14.81 12.71 15.29
N ILE A 50 13.53 12.97 15.56
CA ILE A 50 12.48 13.00 14.54
C ILE A 50 12.12 14.47 14.29
N VAL A 51 12.39 14.97 13.08
CA VAL A 51 12.23 16.39 12.75
C VAL A 51 11.18 16.61 11.65
N PRO A 52 10.41 17.70 11.69
CA PRO A 52 9.43 18.01 10.66
C PRO A 52 10.13 18.62 9.43
N ARG A 53 10.03 18.00 8.26
CA ARG A 53 10.67 18.44 7.02
C ARG A 53 9.67 18.50 5.86
N MET A 54 9.87 19.42 4.93
CA MET A 54 9.15 19.40 3.65
C MET A 54 9.74 18.29 2.77
N VAL A 55 8.92 17.32 2.40
CA VAL A 55 9.30 16.16 1.59
C VAL A 55 8.43 16.11 0.35
N THR A 56 9.06 15.94 -0.81
CA THR A 56 8.39 15.68 -2.08
C THR A 56 8.38 14.19 -2.35
N TYR A 57 7.20 13.57 -2.43
CA TYR A 57 7.03 12.13 -2.62
C TYR A 57 5.76 11.82 -3.42
N VAL A 58 5.61 10.55 -3.84
CA VAL A 58 4.40 10.06 -4.51
C VAL A 58 3.52 9.35 -3.47
N PRO A 59 2.30 9.85 -3.17
CA PRO A 59 1.42 9.26 -2.18
C PRO A 59 1.04 7.80 -2.47
N GLY A 60 0.77 7.47 -3.73
CA GLY A 60 0.40 6.11 -4.12
C GLY A 60 1.48 5.08 -3.78
N LEU A 61 2.76 5.41 -3.99
CA LEU A 61 3.88 4.54 -3.62
C LEU A 61 3.99 4.38 -2.10
N TYR A 62 3.82 5.47 -1.35
CA TYR A 62 3.85 5.44 0.10
C TYR A 62 2.74 4.55 0.67
N ARG A 63 1.53 4.61 0.09
CA ARG A 63 0.40 3.79 0.54
C ARG A 63 0.62 2.31 0.28
N ILE A 64 1.15 1.91 -0.88
CA ILE A 64 1.45 0.50 -1.15
C ILE A 64 2.41 -0.04 -0.09
N PHE A 65 3.45 0.72 0.23
CA PHE A 65 4.41 0.33 1.27
C PHE A 65 3.76 0.24 2.66
N ASP A 66 2.90 1.20 3.02
CA ASP A 66 2.15 1.22 4.28
C ASP A 66 1.25 -0.02 4.44
N GLU A 67 0.50 -0.38 3.41
CA GLU A 67 -0.37 -1.57 3.41
C GLU A 67 0.45 -2.87 3.60
N MET A 68 1.63 -2.97 2.98
CA MET A 68 2.51 -4.13 3.18
C MET A 68 3.08 -4.19 4.59
N LEU A 69 3.39 -3.04 5.20
CA LEU A 69 3.84 -2.98 6.59
C LEU A 69 2.72 -3.36 7.55
N VAL A 70 1.51 -2.81 7.36
CA VAL A 70 0.33 -3.14 8.17
C VAL A 70 0.07 -4.64 8.12
N TYR A 71 0.09 -5.23 6.92
CA TYR A 71 -0.07 -6.67 6.73
C TYR A 71 0.97 -7.48 7.53
N ALA A 72 2.24 -7.10 7.46
CA ALA A 72 3.31 -7.77 8.20
C ALA A 72 3.15 -7.59 9.72
N THR A 73 2.77 -6.40 10.19
CA THR A 73 2.55 -6.14 11.61
C THR A 73 1.30 -6.82 12.16
N ASP A 74 0.27 -6.99 11.34
CA ASP A 74 -0.94 -7.73 11.70
C ASP A 74 -0.66 -9.21 11.94
N ASN A 75 0.43 -9.74 11.37
CA ASN A 75 0.88 -11.09 11.72
C ASN A 75 1.23 -11.21 13.19
N LYS A 76 1.77 -10.17 13.84
CA LYS A 76 2.06 -10.19 15.28
C LYS A 76 0.79 -10.34 16.14
N GLN A 77 -0.34 -9.82 15.65
CA GLN A 77 -1.63 -9.97 16.34
C GLN A 77 -2.18 -11.39 16.20
N ARG A 78 -1.95 -12.02 15.03
CA ARG A 78 -2.36 -13.40 14.73
C ARG A 78 -1.48 -14.43 15.42
N ASP A 79 -0.17 -14.24 15.33
CA ASP A 79 0.86 -15.05 15.96
C ASP A 79 1.70 -14.20 16.93
N PRO A 80 1.41 -14.27 18.24
CA PRO A 80 2.19 -13.60 19.26
C PRO A 80 3.67 -14.04 19.33
N SER A 81 4.06 -15.15 18.69
CA SER A 81 5.44 -15.63 18.66
C SER A 81 6.35 -14.87 17.69
N MET A 82 5.78 -14.14 16.72
CA MET A 82 6.54 -13.27 15.81
C MET A 82 7.38 -12.27 16.61
N ASP A 83 8.69 -12.21 16.41
CA ASP A 83 9.58 -11.30 17.16
C ASP A 83 10.39 -10.35 16.25
N SER A 84 10.39 -10.62 14.95
CA SER A 84 11.28 -9.99 13.99
C SER A 84 10.49 -9.49 12.79
N LEU A 85 10.65 -8.21 12.48
CA LEU A 85 10.21 -7.60 11.23
C LEU A 85 11.39 -6.83 10.64
N ARG A 86 11.74 -7.12 9.39
CA ARG A 86 12.86 -6.51 8.69
C ARG A 86 12.39 -5.91 7.37
N VAL A 87 12.80 -4.68 7.12
CA VAL A 87 12.56 -3.98 5.87
C VAL A 87 13.89 -3.68 5.22
N GLU A 88 14.05 -4.09 3.96
CA GLU A 88 15.19 -3.77 3.13
C GLU A 88 14.72 -2.91 1.95
N VAL A 89 15.38 -1.77 1.74
CA VAL A 89 15.08 -0.86 0.63
C VAL A 89 16.35 -0.72 -0.20
N ASP A 90 16.34 -1.33 -1.39
CA ASP A 90 17.38 -1.17 -2.40
C ASP A 90 16.90 -0.19 -3.47
N VAL A 91 17.35 1.06 -3.36
CA VAL A 91 17.00 2.14 -4.30
C VAL A 91 17.60 1.89 -5.68
N VAL A 92 18.75 1.24 -5.77
CA VAL A 92 19.46 1.01 -7.05
C VAL A 92 18.72 -0.06 -7.85
N ARG A 93 18.24 -1.12 -7.19
CA ARG A 93 17.45 -2.19 -7.81
C ARG A 93 15.96 -1.89 -7.85
N CYS A 94 15.52 -0.75 -7.31
CA CYS A 94 14.12 -0.39 -7.11
C CYS A 94 13.32 -1.51 -6.41
N ASN A 95 13.92 -2.13 -5.39
CA ASN A 95 13.34 -3.27 -4.68
C ASN A 95 13.09 -2.91 -3.21
N ILE A 96 11.89 -3.23 -2.74
CA ILE A 96 11.52 -3.16 -1.32
C ILE A 96 11.16 -4.56 -0.88
N SER A 97 11.84 -5.07 0.14
CA SER A 97 11.63 -6.41 0.67
C SER A 97 11.25 -6.32 2.15
N ILE A 98 10.10 -6.89 2.49
CA ILE A 98 9.59 -6.94 3.87
C ILE A 98 9.56 -8.40 4.29
N TYR A 99 10.26 -8.69 5.38
CA TYR A 99 10.33 -10.02 5.98
C TYR A 99 9.78 -9.96 7.41
N TYR A 100 9.00 -10.97 7.78
CA TYR A 100 8.61 -11.23 9.15
C TYR A 100 8.70 -12.74 9.44
N ASN A 101 8.91 -13.09 10.70
CA ASN A 101 8.83 -14.47 11.17
C ASN A 101 7.48 -14.77 11.84
N GLY A 102 7.32 -16.02 12.30
CA GLY A 102 6.07 -16.52 12.85
C GLY A 102 5.32 -17.40 11.87
N GLU A 103 4.04 -17.62 12.14
CA GLU A 103 3.15 -18.39 11.29
C GLU A 103 3.03 -17.72 9.90
N GLY A 104 3.40 -18.49 8.87
CA GLY A 104 3.29 -18.05 7.49
C GLY A 104 1.85 -18.13 7.00
N ILE A 105 1.67 -17.77 5.73
CA ILE A 105 0.41 -18.02 5.05
C ILE A 105 0.21 -19.56 4.94
N PRO A 106 -0.90 -20.12 5.45
CA PRO A 106 -1.17 -21.54 5.33
C PRO A 106 -1.35 -21.87 3.84
N MET A 107 -0.52 -22.76 3.33
CA MET A 107 -0.59 -23.19 1.93
C MET A 107 -1.42 -24.46 1.88
N GLU A 108 -2.72 -24.32 1.61
CA GLU A 108 -3.63 -25.44 1.41
C GLU A 108 -3.92 -25.62 -0.08
N LEU A 109 -3.95 -26.87 -0.56
CA LEU A 109 -4.35 -27.14 -1.93
C LEU A 109 -5.88 -27.10 -2.00
N ASP A 110 -6.44 -26.09 -2.67
CA ASP A 110 -7.89 -26.07 -2.90
C ASP A 110 -8.22 -27.13 -3.96
N GLN A 111 -8.89 -28.20 -3.53
CA GLN A 111 -9.26 -29.33 -4.37
C GLN A 111 -10.28 -28.95 -5.46
N LYS A 112 -10.99 -27.82 -5.33
CA LYS A 112 -11.94 -27.35 -6.36
C LYS A 112 -11.27 -26.59 -7.49
N GLU A 113 -10.30 -25.74 -7.18
CA GLU A 113 -9.67 -24.83 -8.14
C GLU A 113 -8.28 -25.32 -8.61
N GLY A 114 -7.70 -26.34 -7.95
CA GLY A 114 -6.38 -26.87 -8.30
C GLY A 114 -5.23 -25.89 -8.04
N LEU A 115 -5.51 -24.82 -7.30
CA LEU A 115 -4.59 -23.74 -6.95
C LEU A 115 -4.24 -23.83 -5.46
N TYR A 116 -3.05 -23.36 -5.11
CA TYR A 116 -2.71 -23.15 -3.70
C TYR A 116 -3.52 -21.95 -3.19
N ALA A 117 -4.39 -22.20 -2.22
CA ALA A 117 -5.12 -21.17 -1.52
C ALA A 117 -4.34 -20.77 -0.26
N SER A 118 -4.38 -19.47 0.01
CA SER A 118 -3.82 -18.74 1.16
C SER A 118 -4.92 -18.23 2.07
#